data_AF-A0A966T618-F1
#
_entry.id   AF-A0A966T618-F1
#
_cell.length_a   1.000
_cell.length_b   1.000
_cell.length_c   1.000
_cell.angle_alpha   90.00
_cell.angle_beta   90.00
_cell.angle_gamma   90.00
#
_symmetry.space_group_name_H-M   'P 1'
#
loop_
_entity.id
_entity.type
_entity.pdbx_description
1 polymer ?
#
loop_
_entity_poly.entity_id
_entity_poly.type
_entity_poly.pdbx_seq_one_letter_code
_entity_poly.pdbx_strand_id
1 'polypeptide(L)'
;MTQHIRNISKKKALLISTALLLAVPAAAQAEPINGQKCSTPGALIRANNSRFICASEGAKSRWRRVNGELTITSILESMPRYSLLVTALKKAGLDTTLRGSGPFTLFAPRNAAFLALPKAKLDFLLDPANVAVLREVLLHHVVTGEVMAKDLNTASYSALDGTLLDVVVRTSGITIDGARVTMADVDATNGVVHAVSSVLVPDDVVIGL
;
A
#
# COMPACT_ATOMS: atom_id res chain seq x y z
N MET A 1 47.67 -57.86 -11.23
CA MET A 1 47.66 -57.17 -9.92
C MET A 1 46.21 -56.77 -9.62
N THR A 2 45.25 -57.69 -9.59
CA THR A 2 44.99 -58.77 -8.59
C THR A 2 44.44 -58.22 -7.28
N GLN A 3 43.12 -58.35 -7.15
CA GLN A 3 42.31 -58.07 -5.98
C GLN A 3 42.72 -58.98 -4.80
N HIS A 4 42.79 -58.42 -3.58
CA HIS A 4 42.87 -59.22 -2.37
C HIS A 4 41.88 -58.76 -1.29
N ILE A 5 40.87 -59.63 -1.10
CA ILE A 5 40.36 -60.18 0.18
C ILE A 5 39.64 -59.16 1.10
N ARG A 6 38.30 -59.08 1.10
CA ARG A 6 37.27 -59.96 1.72
C ARG A 6 37.39 -60.18 3.25
N ASN A 7 36.43 -59.55 3.95
CA ASN A 7 35.44 -60.21 4.81
C ASN A 7 35.84 -60.59 6.27
N ILE A 8 34.80 -60.80 7.09
CA ILE A 8 34.72 -61.25 8.50
C ILE A 8 34.33 -60.09 9.44
N SER A 9 33.04 -59.74 9.59
CA SER A 9 31.98 -60.45 10.34
C SER A 9 32.26 -60.67 11.83
N LYS A 10 31.46 -59.94 12.64
CA LYS A 10 30.97 -60.28 14.00
C LYS A 10 32.03 -60.33 15.12
N LYS A 11 31.86 -59.44 16.10
CA LYS A 11 31.40 -59.81 17.46
C LYS A 11 31.42 -58.59 18.40
N LYS A 12 30.24 -58.36 18.99
CA LYS A 12 29.97 -58.13 20.42
C LYS A 12 30.62 -56.95 21.16
N ALA A 13 29.70 -56.29 21.89
CA ALA A 13 29.85 -55.70 23.21
C ALA A 13 30.56 -54.35 23.28
N LEU A 14 30.23 -53.43 24.18
CA LEU A 14 29.09 -53.17 25.06
C LEU A 14 29.53 -51.89 25.81
N LEU A 15 28.67 -50.87 25.86
CA LEU A 15 28.61 -49.78 26.86
C LEU A 15 29.90 -48.95 27.16
N ILE A 16 29.73 -47.62 27.24
CA ILE A 16 29.72 -46.85 28.51
C ILE A 16 29.73 -45.36 28.16
N SER A 17 28.80 -44.64 28.79
CA SER A 17 28.69 -43.20 28.95
C SER A 17 30.02 -42.45 29.05
N THR A 18 30.13 -41.29 28.42
CA THR A 18 30.39 -40.01 29.12
C THR A 18 30.46 -38.86 28.11
N ALA A 19 29.70 -37.81 28.39
CA ALA A 19 29.72 -36.53 27.70
C ALA A 19 31.05 -35.81 27.95
N LEU A 20 31.61 -35.16 26.92
CA LEU A 20 32.44 -33.97 27.15
C LEU A 20 32.42 -33.02 25.95
N LEU A 21 31.94 -31.81 26.25
CA LEU A 21 32.00 -30.57 25.49
C LEU A 21 33.28 -30.36 24.67
N LEU A 22 33.12 -29.93 23.42
CA LEU A 22 34.02 -28.95 22.81
C LEU A 22 33.19 -27.82 22.19
N ALA A 23 33.36 -26.63 22.75
CA ALA A 23 32.79 -25.35 22.34
C ALA A 23 33.76 -24.60 21.43
N VAL A 24 33.24 -23.94 20.38
CA VAL A 24 33.92 -22.89 19.57
C VAL A 24 32.81 -21.99 18.96
N PRO A 25 32.99 -20.66 18.80
CA PRO A 25 32.91 -19.61 19.80
C PRO A 25 31.74 -18.62 19.57
N ALA A 26 31.57 -17.71 20.53
CA ALA A 26 30.58 -16.65 20.59
C ALA A 26 30.75 -15.53 19.53
N ALA A 27 29.70 -14.69 19.46
CA ALA A 27 29.46 -13.48 18.64
C ALA A 27 28.70 -13.77 17.33
N ALA A 28 27.50 -13.24 17.07
CA ALA A 28 26.92 -11.98 17.50
C ALA A 28 25.43 -12.15 17.87
N GLN A 29 25.09 -11.75 19.10
CA GLN A 29 23.74 -11.66 19.59
C GLN A 29 22.97 -10.56 18.84
N ALA A 30 21.85 -10.93 18.19
CA ALA A 30 20.78 -9.97 17.93
C ALA A 30 20.06 -9.74 19.27
N GLU A 31 20.17 -8.53 19.81
CA GLU A 31 19.47 -8.15 21.03
C GLU A 31 17.96 -7.97 20.78
N PRO A 32 17.11 -8.40 21.72
CA PRO A 32 15.67 -8.18 21.63
C PRO A 32 15.34 -6.72 21.96
N ILE A 33 14.63 -6.02 21.07
CA ILE A 33 13.94 -4.78 21.42
C ILE A 33 12.83 -5.12 22.44
N ASN A 34 13.16 -5.01 23.73
CA ASN A 34 12.23 -5.05 24.87
C ASN A 34 11.82 -6.43 25.45
N GLY A 35 12.76 -7.37 25.56
CA GLY A 35 12.83 -8.29 26.73
C GLY A 35 11.68 -9.26 27.07
N GLN A 36 10.68 -9.51 26.21
CA GLN A 36 9.63 -10.50 26.51
C GLN A 36 9.87 -11.84 25.81
N LYS A 37 10.24 -12.87 26.58
CA LYS A 37 10.32 -14.27 26.16
C LYS A 37 8.90 -14.86 26.03
N CYS A 38 8.60 -15.57 24.93
CA CYS A 38 7.35 -16.32 24.78
C CYS A 38 7.39 -17.61 25.61
N SER A 39 6.40 -17.82 26.48
CA SER A 39 6.43 -18.87 27.52
C SER A 39 5.64 -20.15 27.19
N THR A 40 5.19 -20.38 25.96
CA THR A 40 4.34 -21.55 25.66
C THR A 40 4.79 -22.29 24.40
N PRO A 41 5.20 -23.57 24.50
CA PRO A 41 5.43 -24.43 23.34
C PRO A 41 4.08 -24.90 22.78
N GLY A 42 3.73 -24.57 21.53
CA GLY A 42 2.64 -25.31 20.86
C GLY A 42 1.76 -24.60 19.83
N ALA A 43 1.94 -23.32 19.49
CA ALA A 43 1.06 -22.66 18.50
C ALA A 43 1.86 -22.06 17.33
N LEU A 44 2.19 -22.90 16.35
CA LEU A 44 2.64 -22.43 15.03
C LEU A 44 1.44 -22.41 14.08
N ILE A 45 0.85 -21.23 13.85
CA ILE A 45 -0.04 -21.03 12.70
C ILE A 45 0.81 -20.49 11.56
N ARG A 46 0.81 -21.19 10.42
CA ARG A 46 1.57 -20.85 9.22
C ARG A 46 0.99 -19.59 8.55
N ALA A 47 1.71 -18.47 8.61
CA ALA A 47 1.47 -17.30 7.77
C ALA A 47 2.63 -17.16 6.76
N ASN A 48 2.30 -16.92 5.51
CA ASN A 48 3.25 -16.80 4.40
C ASN A 48 4.23 -15.62 4.62
N ASN A 49 5.50 -15.84 4.26
CA ASN A 49 6.67 -14.94 4.30
C ASN A 49 7.16 -14.44 5.68
N SER A 50 7.58 -15.40 6.51
CA SER A 50 8.72 -15.30 7.46
C SER A 50 8.58 -14.43 8.71
N ARG A 51 7.39 -14.31 9.31
CA ARG A 51 7.25 -13.73 10.66
C ARG A 51 6.43 -14.63 11.58
N PHE A 52 7.08 -15.20 12.59
CA PHE A 52 6.44 -15.90 13.70
C PHE A 52 5.94 -14.86 14.71
N ILE A 53 4.64 -14.85 15.03
CA ILE A 53 4.07 -14.01 16.10
C ILE A 53 3.52 -14.94 17.17
N CYS A 54 4.02 -14.81 18.41
CA CYS A 54 3.45 -15.51 19.57
C CYS A 54 2.07 -14.94 19.90
N ALA A 55 1.04 -15.77 19.90
CA ALA A 55 -0.28 -15.39 20.40
C ALA A 55 -0.25 -15.43 21.94
N SER A 56 -0.38 -14.27 22.59
CA SER A 56 -0.67 -14.22 24.03
C SER A 56 -2.17 -14.50 24.22
N GLU A 57 -2.50 -15.70 24.68
CA GLU A 57 -3.83 -16.05 25.17
C GLU A 57 -4.16 -15.18 26.39
N GLY A 58 -5.23 -14.39 26.32
CA GLY A 58 -5.78 -13.71 27.50
C GLY A 58 -6.25 -12.26 27.32
N ALA A 59 -5.97 -11.59 26.19
CA ALA A 59 -6.53 -10.27 25.94
C ALA A 59 -7.90 -10.37 25.26
N LYS A 60 -8.96 -10.60 26.04
CA LYS A 60 -10.34 -10.36 25.60
C LYS A 60 -10.43 -8.95 25.00
N SER A 61 -10.76 -8.88 23.72
CA SER A 61 -11.36 -7.71 23.06
C SER A 61 -10.62 -6.38 23.20
N ARG A 62 -9.31 -6.38 22.98
CA ARG A 62 -8.62 -5.14 22.61
C ARG A 62 -7.89 -5.37 21.31
N TRP A 63 -8.61 -5.15 20.22
CA TRP A 63 -7.99 -4.79 18.95
C TRP A 63 -7.06 -3.63 19.26
N ARG A 64 -5.76 -3.90 19.46
CA ARG A 64 -4.76 -2.86 19.38
C ARG A 64 -4.81 -2.49 17.91
N ARG A 65 -5.58 -1.44 17.59
CA ARG A 65 -5.41 -0.70 16.33
C ARG A 65 -3.91 -0.55 16.21
N VAL A 66 -3.32 -1.25 15.24
CA VAL A 66 -2.03 -0.84 14.71
C VAL A 66 -2.33 0.58 14.27
N ASN A 67 -1.91 1.54 15.07
CA ASN A 67 -2.07 2.96 14.85
C ASN A 67 -1.20 3.35 13.64
N GLY A 68 -1.48 2.77 12.48
CA GLY A 68 -1.29 3.43 11.21
C GLY A 68 -2.61 4.13 10.97
N GLU A 69 -2.63 5.42 11.22
CA GLU A 69 -3.65 6.30 10.67
C GLU A 69 -3.87 5.92 9.19
N LEU A 70 -5.09 5.48 8.83
CA LEU A 70 -5.40 5.07 7.47
C LEU A 70 -5.53 6.33 6.62
N THR A 71 -4.38 6.90 6.31
CA THR A 71 -4.25 8.04 5.41
C THR A 71 -4.62 7.64 4.00
N ILE A 72 -5.03 8.62 3.19
CA ILE A 72 -5.31 8.45 1.76
C ILE A 72 -4.20 7.65 1.07
N THR A 73 -2.93 8.01 1.30
CA THR A 73 -1.78 7.30 0.71
C THR A 73 -1.70 5.84 1.14
N SER A 74 -1.96 5.54 2.41
CA SER A 74 -1.94 4.15 2.92
C SER A 74 -3.06 3.29 2.32
N ILE A 75 -4.24 3.88 2.10
CA ILE A 75 -5.38 3.22 1.47
C ILE A 75 -5.03 2.88 0.01
N LEU A 76 -4.47 3.83 -0.73
CA LEU A 76 -4.04 3.60 -2.11
C LEU A 76 -2.95 2.53 -2.21
N GLU A 77 -1.97 2.53 -1.30
CA GLU A 77 -0.90 1.53 -1.25
C GLU A 77 -1.41 0.13 -0.90
N SER A 78 -2.47 0.04 -0.09
CA SER A 78 -3.10 -1.25 0.27
C SER A 78 -3.82 -1.92 -0.90
N MET A 79 -4.13 -1.15 -1.96
CA MET A 79 -4.99 -1.59 -3.06
C MET A 79 -4.20 -1.65 -4.39
N PRO A 80 -3.94 -2.86 -4.95
CA PRO A 80 -3.15 -3.02 -6.18
C PRO A 80 -3.71 -2.28 -7.41
N ARG A 81 -5.01 -1.99 -7.42
CA ARG A 81 -5.72 -1.28 -8.49
C ARG A 81 -5.38 0.22 -8.59
N TYR A 82 -4.63 0.77 -7.64
CA TYR A 82 -4.16 2.16 -7.63
C TYR A 82 -2.63 2.25 -7.72
N SER A 83 -1.92 1.17 -8.07
CA SER A 83 -0.46 1.15 -8.14
C SER A 83 0.12 2.20 -9.09
N LEU A 84 -0.55 2.49 -10.21
CA LEU A 84 -0.14 3.54 -11.14
C LEU A 84 -0.27 4.93 -10.52
N LEU A 85 -1.38 5.19 -9.82
CA LEU A 85 -1.62 6.45 -9.12
C LEU A 85 -0.57 6.67 -8.02
N VAL A 86 -0.29 5.65 -7.21
CA VAL A 86 0.75 5.73 -6.16
C VAL A 86 2.12 6.05 -6.76
N THR A 87 2.46 5.44 -7.90
CA THR A 87 3.71 5.72 -8.60
C THR A 87 3.75 7.16 -9.11
N ALA A 88 2.64 7.65 -9.67
CA ALA A 88 2.51 9.02 -10.15
C ALA A 88 2.63 10.04 -9.00
N LEU A 89 1.96 9.80 -7.87
CA LEU A 89 2.05 10.66 -6.67
C LEU A 89 3.47 10.75 -6.12
N LYS A 90 4.20 9.62 -6.08
CA LYS A 90 5.60 9.58 -5.66
C LYS A 90 6.51 10.35 -6.62
N LYS A 91 6.30 10.21 -7.93
CA LYS A 91 7.03 10.99 -8.95
C LYS A 91 6.75 12.49 -8.86
N ALA A 92 5.51 12.87 -8.59
CA ALA A 92 5.09 14.26 -8.47
C ALA A 92 5.44 14.90 -7.11
N GLY A 93 5.94 14.12 -6.14
CA GLY A 93 6.27 14.61 -4.80
C GLY A 93 5.05 15.00 -3.95
N LEU A 94 3.84 14.57 -4.35
CA LEU A 94 2.59 14.92 -3.66
C LEU A 94 2.27 14.02 -2.46
N ASP A 95 3.07 12.97 -2.21
CA ASP A 95 2.86 12.10 -1.06
C ASP A 95 2.92 12.89 0.25
N THR A 96 3.88 13.81 0.37
CA THR A 96 4.03 14.65 1.56
C THR A 96 2.86 15.61 1.76
N THR A 97 2.36 16.21 0.67
CA THR A 97 1.20 17.11 0.68
C THR A 97 -0.06 16.37 1.11
N LEU A 98 -0.31 15.19 0.53
CA LEU A 98 -1.48 14.38 0.88
C LEU A 98 -1.38 13.78 2.28
N ARG A 99 -0.20 13.66 2.88
CA ARG A 99 -0.04 13.24 4.29
C ARG A 99 -0.22 14.39 5.30
N GLY A 100 -0.41 15.62 4.82
CA GLY A 100 -0.65 16.78 5.66
C GLY A 100 -1.93 16.69 6.49
N SER A 101 -2.01 17.54 7.52
CA SER A 101 -3.18 17.66 8.39
C SER A 101 -4.27 18.49 7.71
N GLY A 102 -5.20 17.83 7.04
CA GLY A 102 -6.38 18.48 6.50
C GLY A 102 -7.32 17.44 5.93
N PRO A 103 -8.65 17.68 5.93
CA PRO A 103 -9.53 16.85 5.15
C PRO A 103 -9.28 17.14 3.66
N PHE A 104 -8.87 16.12 2.93
CA PHE A 104 -8.76 16.15 1.48
C PHE A 104 -9.76 15.19 0.87
N THR A 105 -10.44 15.63 -0.18
CA THR A 105 -11.24 14.75 -1.02
C THR A 105 -10.42 14.41 -2.26
N LEU A 106 -9.98 13.15 -2.38
CA LEU A 106 -9.21 12.67 -3.53
C LEU A 106 -10.12 11.90 -4.49
N PHE A 107 -10.20 12.37 -5.72
CA PHE A 107 -10.76 11.62 -6.83
C PHE A 107 -9.69 10.70 -7.41
N ALA A 108 -9.66 9.44 -6.98
CA ALA A 108 -8.61 8.49 -7.34
C ALA A 108 -8.97 7.70 -8.62
N PRO A 109 -8.28 7.94 -9.76
CA PRO A 109 -8.43 7.09 -10.94
C PRO A 109 -7.83 5.70 -10.68
N ARG A 110 -8.58 4.66 -11.05
CA ARG A 110 -8.07 3.27 -11.05
C ARG A 110 -7.04 3.08 -12.16
N ASN A 111 -6.23 2.02 -12.09
CA ASN A 111 -5.32 1.65 -13.17
C ASN A 111 -6.03 1.53 -14.53
N ALA A 112 -7.29 1.07 -14.56
CA ALA A 112 -8.09 1.01 -15.77
C ALA A 112 -8.36 2.40 -16.40
N ALA A 113 -8.46 3.46 -15.61
CA ALA A 113 -8.64 4.83 -16.10
C ALA A 113 -7.37 5.34 -16.80
N PHE A 114 -6.19 5.05 -16.25
CA PHE A 114 -4.91 5.37 -16.91
C PHE A 114 -4.72 4.59 -18.21
N LEU A 115 -5.13 3.32 -18.23
CA LEU A 115 -5.06 2.47 -19.43
C LEU A 115 -6.10 2.85 -20.50
N ALA A 116 -7.17 3.53 -20.12
CA ALA A 116 -8.17 4.05 -21.06
C ALA A 116 -7.66 5.30 -21.81
N LEU A 117 -6.62 5.98 -21.32
CA LEU A 117 -6.00 7.08 -22.02
C LEU A 117 -5.21 6.58 -23.24
N PRO A 118 -5.14 7.37 -24.33
CA PRO A 118 -4.23 7.09 -25.44
C PRO A 118 -2.80 6.94 -24.93
N LYS A 119 -2.09 5.91 -25.41
CA LYS A 119 -0.73 5.58 -24.96
C LYS A 119 0.23 6.78 -25.04
N ALA A 120 0.10 7.61 -26.07
CA ALA A 120 0.90 8.84 -26.22
C ALA A 120 0.73 9.82 -25.04
N LYS A 121 -0.51 10.02 -24.56
CA LYS A 121 -0.79 10.89 -23.40
C LYS A 121 -0.28 10.27 -22.10
N LEU A 122 -0.47 8.97 -21.93
CA LEU A 122 0.03 8.25 -20.76
C LEU A 122 1.56 8.29 -20.68
N ASP A 123 2.24 8.01 -21.78
CA ASP A 123 3.71 8.06 -21.86
C ASP A 123 4.21 9.49 -21.57
N PHE A 124 3.56 10.52 -22.12
CA PHE A 124 3.86 11.92 -21.84
C PHE A 124 3.71 12.28 -20.36
N LEU A 125 2.63 11.86 -19.70
CA LEU A 125 2.40 12.12 -18.28
C LEU A 125 3.37 11.37 -17.35
N LEU A 126 3.83 10.19 -17.77
CA LEU A 126 4.76 9.37 -16.98
C LEU A 126 6.23 9.71 -17.23
N ASP A 127 6.52 10.55 -18.22
CA ASP A 127 7.85 11.03 -18.56
C ASP A 127 8.41 11.91 -17.43
N PRO A 128 9.62 11.62 -16.91
CA PRO A 128 10.27 12.47 -15.91
C PRO A 128 10.49 13.92 -16.37
N ALA A 129 10.48 14.22 -17.67
CA ALA A 129 10.56 15.59 -18.18
C ALA A 129 9.29 16.41 -17.87
N ASN A 130 8.13 15.76 -17.72
CA ASN A 130 6.82 16.41 -17.59
C ASN A 130 6.24 16.33 -16.17
N VAL A 131 7.09 16.18 -15.16
CA VAL A 131 6.64 16.05 -13.75
C VAL A 131 5.81 17.26 -13.29
N ALA A 132 6.09 18.46 -13.80
CA ALA A 132 5.30 19.66 -13.49
C ALA A 132 3.84 19.50 -13.95
N VAL A 133 3.64 19.03 -15.18
CA VAL A 133 2.32 18.76 -15.77
C VAL A 133 1.61 17.63 -15.01
N LEU A 134 2.34 16.54 -14.70
CA LEU A 134 1.79 15.45 -13.90
C LEU A 134 1.30 15.94 -12.53
N ARG A 135 2.06 16.84 -11.89
CA ARG A 135 1.70 17.40 -10.59
C ARG A 135 0.42 18.21 -10.68
N GLU A 136 0.27 19.04 -11.70
CA GLU A 136 -0.93 19.85 -11.95
C GLU A 136 -2.17 18.97 -12.16
N VAL A 137 -2.07 17.96 -13.03
CA VAL A 137 -3.13 16.97 -13.24
C VAL A 137 -3.49 16.26 -11.93
N LEU A 138 -2.52 15.88 -11.11
CA LEU A 138 -2.80 15.20 -9.83
C LEU A 138 -3.41 16.14 -8.78
N LEU A 139 -3.04 17.42 -8.77
CA LEU A 139 -3.64 18.44 -7.91
C LEU A 139 -5.09 18.73 -8.30
N HIS A 140 -5.41 18.68 -9.59
CA HIS A 140 -6.78 18.79 -10.09
C HIS A 140 -7.70 17.69 -9.54
N HIS A 141 -7.17 16.50 -9.23
CA HIS A 141 -7.95 15.43 -8.61
C HIS A 141 -8.17 15.61 -7.09
N VAL A 142 -7.57 16.63 -6.48
CA VAL A 142 -7.61 16.87 -5.04
C VAL A 142 -8.44 18.11 -4.76
N VAL A 143 -9.47 17.96 -3.93
CA VAL A 143 -10.27 19.07 -3.41
C VAL A 143 -9.99 19.23 -1.93
N THR A 144 -9.84 20.47 -1.48
CA THR A 144 -9.74 20.78 -0.05
C THR A 144 -11.11 20.68 0.60
N GLY A 145 -11.19 19.98 1.73
CA GLY A 145 -12.44 19.72 2.43
C GLY A 145 -12.84 18.26 2.37
N GLU A 146 -13.70 17.87 3.31
CA GLU A 146 -14.31 16.55 3.35
C GLU A 146 -15.66 16.63 2.66
N VAL A 147 -15.77 16.02 1.48
CA VAL A 147 -17.01 16.00 0.73
C VAL A 147 -17.40 14.56 0.47
N MET A 148 -18.36 14.06 1.23
CA MET A 148 -18.96 12.74 1.01
C MET A 148 -19.93 12.80 -0.18
N ALA A 149 -20.23 11.65 -0.76
CA ALA A 149 -21.13 11.53 -1.91
C ALA A 149 -22.53 12.09 -1.62
N LYS A 150 -22.98 12.00 -0.37
CA LYS A 150 -24.25 12.56 0.09
C LYS A 150 -24.27 14.10 0.14
N ASP A 151 -23.09 14.71 0.29
CA ASP A 151 -22.90 16.16 0.41
C ASP A 151 -22.52 16.79 -0.94
N LEU A 152 -22.19 15.96 -1.93
CA LEU A 152 -22.00 16.39 -3.31
C LEU A 152 -23.34 16.85 -3.89
N ASN A 153 -23.33 18.09 -4.41
CA ASN A 153 -24.42 18.66 -5.18
C ASN A 153 -23.94 18.99 -6.58
N THR A 154 -24.88 19.21 -7.50
CA THR A 154 -24.52 19.67 -8.86
C THR A 154 -24.01 21.11 -8.77
N ALA A 155 -22.69 21.27 -8.75
CA ALA A 155 -21.98 22.53 -8.54
C ALA A 155 -20.52 22.41 -8.97
N SER A 156 -19.86 23.56 -9.12
CA SER A 156 -18.42 23.64 -9.36
C SER A 156 -17.66 23.68 -8.03
N TYR A 157 -16.67 22.80 -7.88
CA TYR A 157 -15.81 22.71 -6.70
C TYR A 157 -14.40 23.19 -7.03
N SER A 158 -13.77 23.95 -6.12
CA SER A 158 -12.38 24.39 -6.32
C SER A 158 -11.42 23.24 -6.04
N ALA A 159 -10.63 22.86 -7.04
CA ALA A 159 -9.52 21.93 -6.86
C ALA A 159 -8.28 22.64 -6.31
N LEU A 160 -7.29 21.86 -5.87
CA LEU A 160 -6.08 22.35 -5.20
C LEU A 160 -5.10 23.03 -6.16
N ASP A 161 -5.21 22.78 -7.46
CA ASP A 161 -4.52 23.50 -8.54
C ASP A 161 -5.10 24.91 -8.78
N GLY A 162 -6.29 25.21 -8.24
CA GLY A 162 -7.01 26.47 -8.43
C GLY A 162 -8.02 26.45 -9.59
N THR A 163 -8.18 25.32 -10.28
CA THR A 163 -9.20 25.15 -11.31
C THR A 163 -10.53 24.69 -10.68
N LEU A 164 -11.60 24.69 -11.50
CA LEU A 164 -12.94 24.30 -11.08
C LEU A 164 -13.26 22.91 -11.64
N LEU A 165 -13.67 22.01 -10.74
CA LEU A 165 -14.23 20.70 -11.08
C LEU A 165 -15.75 20.83 -11.20
N ASP A 166 -16.32 20.46 -12.33
CA ASP A 166 -17.77 20.37 -12.51
C ASP A 166 -18.29 19.05 -11.97
N VAL A 167 -18.97 19.10 -10.83
CA VAL A 167 -19.66 17.93 -10.26
C VAL A 167 -21.11 17.98 -10.68
N VAL A 168 -21.58 16.90 -11.29
CA VAL A 168 -22.97 16.74 -11.71
C VAL A 168 -23.55 15.50 -11.05
N VAL A 169 -24.57 15.71 -10.22
CA VAL A 169 -25.30 14.64 -9.53
C VAL A 169 -26.60 14.36 -10.28
N ARG A 170 -26.76 13.11 -10.75
CA ARG A 170 -27.96 12.63 -11.45
C ARG A 170 -28.50 11.40 -10.73
N THR A 171 -29.74 11.03 -11.04
CA THR A 171 -30.34 9.75 -10.58
C THR A 171 -29.54 8.52 -11.03
N SER A 172 -28.83 8.62 -12.16
CA SER A 172 -27.93 7.58 -12.67
C SER A 172 -26.59 7.47 -11.93
N GLY A 173 -26.24 8.43 -11.07
CA GLY A 173 -24.98 8.52 -10.36
C GLY A 173 -24.30 9.89 -10.46
N ILE A 174 -23.11 9.98 -9.89
CA ILE A 174 -22.30 11.21 -9.80
C ILE A 174 -21.22 11.20 -10.88
N THR A 175 -21.06 12.33 -11.57
CA THR A 175 -19.99 12.56 -12.55
C THR A 175 -19.20 13.81 -12.18
N ILE A 176 -17.90 13.77 -12.43
CA ILE A 176 -16.94 14.84 -12.11
C ILE A 176 -16.15 15.11 -13.39
N ASP A 177 -16.29 16.28 -13.99
CA ASP A 177 -15.77 16.62 -15.32
C ASP A 177 -16.01 15.51 -16.36
N GLY A 178 -17.23 14.96 -16.35
CA GLY A 178 -17.63 13.86 -17.23
C GLY A 178 -17.10 12.46 -16.83
N ALA A 179 -16.21 12.34 -15.85
CA ALA A 179 -15.77 11.07 -15.30
C ALA A 179 -16.79 10.53 -14.28
N ARG A 180 -17.22 9.28 -14.42
CA ARG A 180 -18.17 8.67 -13.49
C ARG A 180 -17.48 8.22 -12.20
N VAL A 181 -18.09 8.54 -11.06
CA VAL A 181 -17.71 7.97 -9.77
C VAL A 181 -18.20 6.51 -9.70
N THR A 182 -17.27 5.58 -9.54
CA THR A 182 -17.50 4.12 -9.53
C THR A 182 -17.59 3.54 -8.12
N MET A 183 -16.95 4.19 -7.17
CA MET A 183 -17.02 3.88 -5.75
C MET A 183 -16.81 5.19 -5.01
N ALA A 184 -17.62 5.46 -4.00
CA ALA A 184 -17.57 6.70 -3.25
C ALA A 184 -17.43 6.40 -1.75
N ASP A 185 -17.12 7.43 -0.97
CA ASP A 185 -17.12 7.39 0.51
C ASP A 185 -16.13 6.38 1.11
N VAL A 186 -14.90 6.34 0.59
CA VAL A 186 -13.82 5.61 1.25
C VAL A 186 -13.18 6.52 2.29
N ASP A 187 -13.51 6.27 3.56
CA ASP A 187 -13.01 7.03 4.69
C ASP A 187 -11.49 6.87 4.87
N ALA A 188 -10.80 8.01 4.93
CA ALA A 188 -9.42 8.14 5.32
C ALA A 188 -9.31 9.07 6.54
N THR A 189 -8.24 8.95 7.32
CA THR A 189 -8.13 9.80 8.52
C THR A 189 -7.87 11.28 8.21
N ASN A 190 -7.37 11.54 7.00
CA ASN A 190 -7.12 12.86 6.43
C ASN A 190 -8.09 13.19 5.28
N GLY A 191 -9.30 12.61 5.27
CA GLY A 191 -10.37 12.97 4.34
C GLY A 191 -11.05 11.78 3.66
N VAL A 192 -11.46 11.92 2.40
CA VAL A 192 -12.29 10.93 1.69
C VAL A 192 -11.71 10.61 0.32
N VAL A 193 -11.80 9.35 -0.10
CA VAL A 193 -11.41 8.92 -1.45
C VAL A 193 -12.63 8.47 -2.24
N HIS A 194 -12.75 9.01 -3.46
CA HIS A 194 -13.76 8.64 -4.44
C HIS A 194 -13.08 8.04 -5.67
N ALA A 195 -13.44 6.82 -6.06
CA ALA A 195 -12.87 6.15 -7.21
C ALA A 195 -13.55 6.59 -8.50
N VAL A 196 -12.80 7.16 -9.44
CA VAL A 196 -13.31 7.61 -10.74
C VAL A 196 -12.96 6.65 -11.88
N SER A 197 -13.80 6.65 -12.93
CA SER A 197 -13.62 5.81 -14.11
C SER A 197 -12.57 6.33 -15.09
N SER A 198 -12.28 7.64 -15.06
CA SER A 198 -11.43 8.34 -16.01
C SER A 198 -10.48 9.28 -15.26
N VAL A 199 -9.36 9.64 -15.89
CA VAL A 199 -8.43 10.64 -15.36
C VAL A 199 -9.00 12.03 -15.68
N LEU A 200 -9.07 12.89 -14.67
CA LEU A 200 -9.49 14.29 -14.77
C LEU A 200 -8.31 15.09 -15.32
N VAL A 201 -8.47 15.70 -16.49
CA VAL A 201 -7.45 16.53 -17.10
C VAL A 201 -8.05 17.93 -17.21
N PRO A 202 -7.43 18.94 -16.58
CA PRO A 202 -7.95 20.29 -16.67
C PRO A 202 -7.69 20.85 -18.08
N ASP A 203 -8.58 21.72 -18.56
CA ASP A 203 -8.58 22.22 -19.94
C ASP A 203 -7.37 23.13 -20.27
N ASP A 204 -6.73 23.69 -19.25
CA ASP A 204 -5.52 24.51 -19.34
C ASP A 204 -4.24 23.68 -19.57
N VAL A 205 -4.27 22.40 -19.23
CA VAL A 205 -3.13 21.49 -19.38
C VAL A 205 -3.14 20.80 -20.74
N VAL A 206 -2.18 21.17 -21.57
CA VAL A 206 -1.96 20.54 -22.88
C VAL A 206 -1.11 19.28 -22.74
N ILE A 207 -1.74 18.10 -22.86
CA ILE A 207 -1.06 16.81 -22.82
C ILE A 207 -0.83 16.29 -24.24
N GLY A 208 0.42 16.32 -24.70
CA GLY A 208 0.90 15.64 -25.91
C GLY A 208 0.34 16.20 -27.22
N LEU A 209 0.86 17.35 -27.66
CA LEU A 209 0.80 17.81 -29.06
C LEU A 209 1.95 17.24 -29.88
#